data_AF-A0A959TF42-F1
#
_entry.id   AF-A0A959TF42-F1
#
_cell.length_a   1.000
_cell.length_b   1.000
_cell.length_c   1.000
_cell.angle_alpha   90.00
_cell.angle_beta   90.00
_cell.angle_gamma   90.00
#
_symmetry.space_group_name_H-M   'P 1'
#
loop_
_entity.id
_entity.type
_entity.pdbx_description
1 polymer ?
#
loop_
_entity_poly.entity_id
_entity_poly.type
_entity_poly.pdbx_seq_one_letter_code
_entity_poly.pdbx_strand_id
1 'polypeptide(L)' 'GVDAVLAVPLHPAKERSRGYNQSQVIAEGIRAAWPLTDVRGSVRRVVRTNSQTRMDREQRWSNVSDAFLVR' A
#
# COMPACT_ATOMS: atom_id res chain seq x y z
N GLY A 1 13.19 -5.20 -17.21
CA GLY A 1 13.39 -3.97 -16.41
C GLY A 1 12.32 -3.93 -15.33
N VAL A 2 12.12 -2.79 -14.68
CA VAL A 2 10.91 -2.54 -13.88
C VAL A 2 9.97 -1.68 -14.73
N ASP A 3 8.72 -2.09 -14.85
CA ASP A 3 7.74 -1.46 -15.76
C ASP A 3 6.81 -0.46 -15.05
N ALA A 4 6.56 -0.67 -13.76
CA ALA A 4 5.63 0.12 -12.97
C ALA A 4 5.99 0.14 -11.48
N VAL A 5 5.42 1.11 -10.76
CA VAL A 5 5.47 1.20 -9.30
C VAL A 5 4.07 1.49 -8.75
N LEU A 6 3.81 0.98 -7.56
CA LEU A 6 2.52 1.07 -6.87
C LEU A 6 2.80 1.25 -5.38
N ALA A 7 2.10 2.20 -4.75
CA ALA A 7 2.06 2.30 -3.31
C ALA A 7 1.05 1.30 -2.74
N VAL A 8 1.42 0.54 -1.70
CA VAL A 8 0.47 -0.32 -1.01
C VAL A 8 -0.68 0.53 -0.45
N PRO A 9 -1.94 0.29 -0.88
CA PRO A 9 -3.06 1.16 -0.51
C PRO A 9 -3.41 1.00 0.97
N LEU A 10 -3.84 2.09 1.61
CA LEU A 10 -4.49 2.02 2.91
C LEU A 10 -5.98 1.72 2.76
N HIS A 11 -6.59 1.17 3.81
CA HIS A 11 -8.04 1.08 3.86
C HIS A 11 -8.62 2.52 3.98
N PRO A 12 -9.71 2.89 3.28
CA PRO A 12 -10.19 4.27 3.22
C PRO A 12 -10.41 4.92 4.60
N ALA A 13 -10.91 4.17 5.58
CA ALA A 13 -11.08 4.68 6.94
C ALA A 13 -9.75 5.02 7.63
N LYS A 14 -8.68 4.26 7.34
CA LYS A 14 -7.33 4.46 7.90
C LYS A 14 -6.61 5.62 7.20
N GLU A 15 -6.81 5.75 5.90
CA GLU A 15 -6.30 6.89 5.13
C GLU A 15 -6.90 8.20 5.63
N ARG A 16 -8.23 8.25 5.79
CA ARG A 16 -8.93 9.41 6.37
C ARG A 16 -8.41 9.79 7.76
N SER A 17 -8.25 8.81 8.66
CA SER A 17 -7.75 9.08 10.02
C SER A 17 -6.29 9.53 10.06
N ARG A 18 -5.47 9.06 9.11
CA ARG A 18 -4.03 9.32 9.08
C ARG A 18 -3.69 10.60 8.32
N GLY A 19 -4.53 10.99 7.35
CA GLY A 19 -4.33 12.14 6.47
C GLY A 19 -3.40 11.88 5.28
N TYR A 20 -2.62 10.80 5.30
CA TYR A 20 -1.69 10.45 4.22
C TYR A 20 -1.34 8.96 4.20
N ASN A 21 -0.83 8.48 3.05
CA ASN A 21 -0.25 7.16 2.89
C ASN A 21 1.27 7.26 2.73
N GLN A 22 2.03 6.76 3.71
CA GLN A 22 3.50 6.77 3.68
C GLN A 22 4.09 6.07 2.46
N SER A 23 3.51 4.93 2.06
CA SER A 23 3.93 4.21 0.86
C SER A 23 3.71 5.04 -0.40
N GLN A 24 2.73 5.95 -0.40
CA GLN A 24 2.46 6.85 -1.52
C GLN A 24 3.57 7.89 -1.68
N VAL A 25 4.00 8.48 -0.58
CA VAL A 25 5.12 9.45 -0.57
C VAL A 25 6.41 8.78 -1.08
N ILE A 26 6.68 7.55 -0.66
CA ILE A 26 7.84 6.79 -1.14
C ILE A 26 7.73 6.51 -2.65
N ALA A 27 6.57 6.03 -3.11
CA ALA A 27 6.36 5.74 -4.53
C ALA A 27 6.52 7.01 -5.41
N GLU A 28 6.05 8.16 -4.94
CA GLU A 28 6.23 9.45 -5.60
C GLU A 28 7.71 9.85 -5.67
N GLY A 29 8.47 9.65 -4.59
CA GLY A 29 9.92 9.87 -4.59
C GLY A 29 10.67 8.95 -5.56
N ILE A 30 10.28 7.67 -5.64
CA ILE A 30 10.83 6.73 -6.63
C ILE A 30 10.53 7.23 -8.05
N ARG A 31 9.29 7.65 -8.32
CA ARG A 31 8.89 8.16 -9.64
C ARG A 31 9.62 9.42 -10.07
N ALA A 32 9.98 10.27 -9.12
CA ALA A 32 10.76 11.47 -9.38
C ALA A 32 12.18 11.15 -9.89
N ALA A 33 12.80 10.08 -9.38
CA ALA A 33 14.13 9.65 -9.80
C ALA A 33 14.11 8.64 -10.97
N TRP A 34 13.05 7.84 -11.06
CA TRP A 34 12.85 6.80 -12.07
C TRP A 34 11.41 6.89 -12.59
N PRO A 35 11.17 7.41 -13.81
CA PRO A 35 9.84 7.71 -14.33
C PRO A 35 9.05 6.45 -14.72
N LEU A 36 8.75 5.62 -13.73
CA LEU A 36 7.95 4.41 -13.82
C LEU A 36 6.46 4.76 -13.96
N THR A 37 5.75 3.88 -14.65
CA THR A 37 4.28 3.94 -14.74
C THR A 37 3.68 3.82 -13.34
N ASP A 38 2.80 4.75 -12.97
CA ASP A 38 2.04 4.66 -11.72
C ASP A 38 0.72 3.96 -12.00
N VAL A 39 0.57 2.77 -11.43
CA VAL A 39 -0.66 1.98 -11.52
C VAL A 39 -1.54 2.17 -10.28
N ARG A 40 -1.51 3.36 -9.67
CA ARG A 40 -2.36 3.73 -8.53
C ARG A 40 -3.83 3.41 -8.85
N GLY A 41 -4.49 2.72 -7.92
CA GLY A 41 -5.88 2.30 -8.06
C GLY A 41 -6.11 0.94 -8.71
N SER A 42 -5.07 0.31 -9.29
CA SER A 42 -5.12 -1.09 -9.76
C SER A 42 -5.28 -2.09 -8.61
N VAL A 43 -4.79 -1.74 -7.41
CA VAL A 43 -4.98 -2.50 -6.19
C VAL A 43 -5.75 -1.67 -5.18
N ARG A 44 -6.74 -2.27 -4.52
CA ARG A 44 -7.51 -1.64 -3.45
C ARG A 44 -7.46 -2.48 -2.19
N ARG A 45 -7.33 -1.82 -1.03
CA ARG A 45 -7.44 -2.46 0.27
C ARG A 45 -8.89 -2.52 0.72
N VAL A 46 -9.46 -3.72 0.82
CA VAL A 46 -10.86 -3.94 1.17
C VAL A 46 -11.09 -4.37 2.61
N VAL A 47 -10.06 -4.93 3.27
CA VAL A 47 -10.14 -5.26 4.70
C VAL A 47 -9.39 -4.22 5.53
N ARG A 48 -10.03 -3.73 6.60
CA ARG A 48 -9.36 -2.92 7.62
C ARG A 48 -8.61 -3.84 8.59
N THR A 49 -7.29 -3.72 8.63
CA THR A 49 -6.46 -4.56 9.51
C THR A 49 -5.60 -3.72 10.46
N ASN A 50 -5.08 -4.36 11.51
CA ASN A 50 -4.31 -3.72 12.56
C ASN A 50 -2.93 -3.26 12.07
N SER A 51 -2.26 -2.41 12.87
CA SER A 51 -0.88 -2.00 12.57
C SER A 51 0.06 -3.20 12.62
N GLN A 52 0.97 -3.27 11.64
CA GLN A 52 2.00 -4.32 11.54
C GLN A 52 3.27 -4.01 12.34
N THR A 53 3.40 -2.81 12.90
CA THR A 53 4.65 -2.29 13.49
C THR A 53 5.19 -3.10 14.68
N ARG A 54 4.36 -3.93 15.31
CA ARG A 54 4.73 -4.80 16.44
C ARG A 54 4.49 -6.28 16.15
N MET A 55 4.20 -6.63 14.90
CA MET A 55 3.91 -7.99 14.48
C MET A 55 5.16 -8.68 13.95
N ASP A 56 5.30 -9.96 14.26
CA ASP A 56 6.32 -10.82 13.65
C ASP A 56 5.99 -11.12 12.17
N ARG A 57 6.76 -12.00 11.52
CA ARG A 57 6.55 -12.34 10.11
C ARG A 57 5.19 -13.00 9.89
N GLU A 58 4.86 -14.05 10.63
CA GLU A 58 3.64 -14.84 10.41
C GLU A 58 2.39 -14.04 10.73
N GLN A 59 2.43 -13.26 11.80
CA GLN A 59 1.37 -12.34 12.18
C GLN A 59 1.13 -11.29 11.10
N ARG A 60 2.19 -10.76 10.47
CA ARG A 60 2.05 -9.83 9.35
C ARG A 60 1.37 -10.46 8.15
N TRP A 61 1.77 -11.68 7.79
CA TRP A 61 1.14 -12.45 6.71
C TRP A 61 -0.35 -12.67 6.96
N SER A 62 -0.70 -13.18 8.15
CA SER A 62 -2.09 -13.39 8.55
C SER A 62 -2.90 -12.09 8.57
N ASN A 63 -2.33 -11.01 9.14
CA ASN A 63 -2.99 -9.71 9.24
C ASN A 63 -3.28 -9.04 7.89
N VAL A 64 -2.72 -9.51 6.77
CA VAL A 64 -3.02 -8.96 5.44
C VAL A 64 -3.60 -9.99 4.47
N SER A 65 -3.90 -11.21 4.93
CA SER A 65 -4.59 -12.21 4.13
C SER A 65 -5.90 -11.65 3.59
N ASP A 66 -6.13 -11.81 2.29
CA ASP A 66 -7.35 -11.40 1.58
C ASP A 66 -7.68 -9.89 1.72
N ALA A 67 -6.71 -9.09 2.16
CA ALA A 67 -6.94 -7.68 2.44
C ALA A 67 -7.01 -6.81 1.17
N PHE A 68 -6.60 -7.35 0.02
CA PHE A 68 -6.44 -6.61 -1.23
C PHE A 68 -7.19 -7.27 -2.38
N LEU A 69 -7.74 -6.43 -3.26
CA LEU A 69 -8.30 -6.84 -4.55
C LEU A 69 -7.61 -6.10 -5.68
N VAL A 70 -7.41 -6.82 -6.79
CA VAL A 70 -7.03 -6.24 -8.08
C VAL A 70 -8.29 -5.78 -8.79
N ARG A 71 -8.22 -4.61 -9.42
CA ARG A 71 -9.29 -4.05 -10.25
C ARG A 71 -9.03 -4.27 -11.73
#